data_AF-A0A2R6GR81-F1
#
_entry.id   AF-A0A2R6GR81-F1
#
_cell.length_a   1.000
_cell.length_b   1.000
_cell.length_c   1.000
_cell.angle_alpha   90.00
_cell.angle_beta   90.00
_cell.angle_gamma   90.00
#
_symmetry.space_group_name_H-M   'P 1'
#
loop_
_entity.id
_entity.type
_entity.pdbx_description
1 polymer ?
#
loop_
_entity_poly.entity_id
_entity_poly.type
_entity_poly.pdbx_seq_one_letter_code
_entity_poly.pdbx_strand_id
1 'polypeptide(L)'
;MTDTTSLDGRTVVVTGGAGFIGSHIADRLVGNNEVRVVDDLSTGDRGNVPAGAEFVRKSITELETEDFAGADVVFHEAANVAVQRSVEDPEFDARSNVLGLIRPSGPASTGS
;
A
#
# COMPACT_ATOMS: atom_id res chain seq x y z
N MET A 1 14.71 16.60 -19.06
CA MET A 1 13.36 17.03 -18.65
C MET A 1 12.68 15.76 -18.17
N THR A 2 12.58 15.57 -16.86
CA THR A 2 12.11 14.30 -16.29
C THR A 2 10.60 14.24 -16.46
N ASP A 3 10.14 13.30 -17.28
CA ASP A 3 8.74 12.92 -17.41
C ASP A 3 8.22 12.58 -16.01
N THR A 4 7.45 13.48 -15.41
CA THR A 4 6.86 13.25 -14.09
C THR A 4 5.61 12.41 -14.35
N THR A 5 5.78 11.09 -14.33
CA THR A 5 4.71 10.13 -14.62
C THR A 5 3.50 10.41 -13.72
N SER A 6 2.36 10.81 -14.30
CA SER A 6 1.10 10.92 -13.57
C SER A 6 0.70 9.55 -13.01
N LEU A 7 0.12 9.53 -11.81
CA LEU A 7 -0.41 8.34 -11.17
C LEU A 7 -1.87 8.06 -11.56
N ASP A 8 -2.53 8.88 -12.37
CA ASP A 8 -3.95 8.70 -12.70
C ASP A 8 -4.22 7.41 -13.51
N GLY A 9 -5.37 6.79 -13.27
CA GLY A 9 -5.83 5.58 -13.98
C GLY A 9 -5.05 4.32 -13.64
N ARG A 10 -4.46 4.24 -12.45
CA ARG A 10 -3.62 3.13 -11.99
C ARG A 10 -4.33 2.26 -10.97
N THR A 11 -3.87 1.03 -10.85
CA THR A 11 -4.18 0.15 -9.71
C THR A 11 -3.13 0.35 -8.62
N VAL A 12 -3.56 0.83 -7.47
CA VAL A 12 -2.70 1.20 -6.34
C VAL A 12 -3.02 0.34 -5.13
N VAL A 13 -2.02 -0.35 -4.59
CA VAL A 13 -2.13 -1.06 -3.32
C VAL A 13 -1.47 -0.23 -2.22
N VAL A 14 -2.16 -0.05 -1.09
CA VAL A 14 -1.66 0.64 0.09
C VAL A 14 -1.70 -0.31 1.28
N THR A 15 -0.54 -0.82 1.71
CA THR A 15 -0.45 -1.59 2.97
C THR A 15 -0.39 -0.63 4.15
N GLY A 16 -1.01 -0.98 5.27
CA GLY A 16 -1.14 -0.05 6.41
C GLY A 16 -2.09 1.12 6.12
N GLY A 17 -2.97 0.95 5.12
CA GLY A 17 -3.84 2.01 4.62
C GLY A 17 -4.98 2.41 5.55
N ALA A 18 -5.19 1.71 6.68
CA ALA A 18 -6.09 2.15 7.74
C ALA A 18 -5.37 2.99 8.83
N GLY A 19 -4.03 3.08 8.75
CA GLY A 19 -3.19 3.88 9.64
C GLY A 19 -3.09 5.35 9.22
N PHE A 20 -2.30 6.13 9.98
CA PHE A 20 -2.21 7.59 9.82
C PHE A 20 -1.77 8.02 8.41
N ILE A 21 -0.60 7.59 7.94
CA ILE A 21 -0.08 8.00 6.61
C ILE A 21 -0.82 7.28 5.49
N GLY A 22 -1.00 5.96 5.63
CA GLY A 22 -1.61 5.13 4.59
C GLY A 22 -3.03 5.57 4.22
N SER A 23 -3.86 5.95 5.20
CA SER A 23 -5.23 6.43 4.92
C SER A 23 -5.24 7.73 4.12
N HIS A 24 -4.34 8.67 4.43
CA HIS A 24 -4.19 9.92 3.69
C HIS A 24 -3.66 9.74 2.26
N ILE A 25 -2.88 8.68 2.01
CA ILE A 25 -2.48 8.30 0.65
C ILE A 25 -3.66 7.70 -0.10
N ALA A 26 -4.37 6.74 0.50
CA ALA A 26 -5.54 6.11 -0.09
C ALA A 26 -6.62 7.14 -0.45
N ASP A 27 -6.94 8.06 0.47
CA ASP A 27 -7.93 9.13 0.29
C ASP A 27 -7.60 10.06 -0.89
N ARG A 28 -6.31 10.40 -1.08
CA ARG A 28 -5.89 11.25 -2.20
C ARG A 28 -5.93 10.54 -3.55
N LEU A 29 -5.74 9.22 -3.59
CA LEU A 29 -5.61 8.48 -4.84
C LEU A 29 -6.94 7.90 -5.34
N VAL A 30 -7.89 7.63 -4.43
CA VAL A 30 -9.15 6.92 -4.76
C VAL A 30 -10.03 7.64 -5.77
N GLY A 31 -9.88 8.97 -5.95
CA GLY A 31 -10.66 9.75 -6.91
C GLY A 31 -10.30 9.48 -8.37
N ASN A 32 -9.06 9.05 -8.65
CA ASN A 32 -8.54 8.89 -10.02
C ASN A 32 -8.00 7.47 -10.28
N ASN A 33 -8.06 6.57 -9.29
CA ASN A 33 -7.37 5.28 -9.31
C ASN A 33 -8.22 4.17 -8.70
N GLU A 34 -7.89 2.94 -9.07
CA GLU A 34 -8.39 1.74 -8.38
C GLU A 34 -7.51 1.51 -7.15
N VAL A 35 -8.02 1.81 -5.96
CA VAL A 35 -7.25 1.71 -4.71
C VAL A 35 -7.65 0.49 -3.92
N ARG A 36 -6.67 -0.34 -3.54
CA ARG A 36 -6.81 -1.44 -2.59
C ARG A 36 -6.03 -1.13 -1.33
N VAL A 37 -6.71 -1.11 -0.19
CA VAL A 37 -6.10 -0.98 1.14
C VAL A 37 -5.95 -2.36 1.77
N VAL A 38 -4.75 -2.66 2.23
CA VAL A 38 -4.42 -3.89 2.96
C VAL A 38 -4.02 -3.53 4.38
N ASP A 39 -4.78 -3.98 5.38
CA ASP A 39 -4.50 -3.66 6.80
C ASP A 39 -5.11 -4.71 7.72
N ASP A 40 -4.46 -5.04 8.84
CA ASP A 40 -4.99 -5.99 9.82
C ASP A 40 -5.86 -5.35 10.91
N LEU A 41 -5.87 -4.01 10.97
CA LEU A 41 -6.51 -3.17 11.97
C LEU A 41 -5.91 -3.37 13.38
N SER A 42 -4.65 -3.78 13.48
CA SER A 42 -3.95 -3.92 14.77
C SER A 42 -3.78 -2.57 15.49
N THR A 43 -3.56 -1.50 14.72
CA THR A 43 -3.44 -0.11 15.22
C THR A 43 -4.23 0.91 14.39
N GLY A 44 -4.60 0.56 13.15
CA GLY A 44 -5.42 1.37 12.27
C GLY A 44 -6.92 1.25 12.57
N ASP A 45 -7.71 2.15 11.98
CA ASP A 45 -9.17 2.15 12.11
C ASP A 45 -9.81 1.93 10.73
N ARG A 46 -10.77 1.01 10.64
CA ARG A 46 -11.50 0.74 9.39
C ARG A 46 -12.24 1.98 8.86
N GLY A 47 -12.63 2.90 9.74
CA GLY A 47 -13.24 4.18 9.40
C GLY A 47 -12.30 5.15 8.67
N ASN A 48 -10.98 4.95 8.74
CA ASN A 48 -10.00 5.75 8.00
C ASN A 48 -9.90 5.33 6.52
N VAL A 49 -10.41 4.16 6.16
CA VAL A 49 -10.34 3.66 4.77
C VAL A 49 -11.42 4.33 3.93
N PRO A 50 -11.07 5.01 2.83
CA PRO A 50 -12.04 5.74 2.01
C PRO A 50 -13.06 4.80 1.37
N ALA A 51 -14.30 5.27 1.22
CA ALA A 51 -15.41 4.45 0.72
C ALA A 51 -15.22 3.92 -0.71
N GLY A 52 -14.41 4.60 -1.53
CA GLY A 52 -14.10 4.17 -2.90
C GLY A 52 -12.96 3.15 -3.02
N ALA A 53 -12.30 2.80 -1.91
CA ALA A 53 -11.21 1.83 -1.92
C ALA A 53 -11.72 0.42 -1.58
N GLU A 54 -11.16 -0.58 -2.25
CA GLU A 54 -11.27 -1.97 -1.84
C GLU A 54 -10.53 -2.16 -0.51
N PHE A 55 -11.13 -2.86 0.45
CA PHE A 55 -10.47 -3.17 1.72
C PHE A 55 -10.23 -4.67 1.86
N VAL A 56 -8.98 -5.03 2.09
CA VAL A 56 -8.53 -6.40 2.37
C VAL A 56 -7.98 -6.45 3.79
N ARG A 57 -8.67 -7.20 4.66
CA ARG A 57 -8.20 -7.39 6.03
C ARG A 57 -7.14 -8.48 6.09
N LYS A 58 -5.87 -8.11 6.20
CA LYS A 58 -4.75 -9.07 6.21
C LYS A 58 -3.51 -8.48 6.87
N SER A 59 -2.76 -9.30 7.61
CA SER A 59 -1.47 -8.91 8.17
C SER A 59 -0.40 -8.86 7.09
N ILE A 60 0.53 -7.90 7.19
CA ILE A 60 1.68 -7.83 6.29
C ILE A 60 2.59 -9.06 6.37
N THR A 61 2.59 -9.78 7.48
CA THR A 61 3.37 -11.01 7.65
C THR A 61 2.78 -12.22 6.92
N GLU A 62 1.57 -12.07 6.38
CA GLU A 62 0.83 -13.11 5.64
C GLU A 62 0.69 -12.74 4.14
N LEU A 63 1.29 -11.63 3.70
CA LEU A 63 1.19 -11.20 2.31
C LEU A 63 2.06 -12.06 1.40
N GLU A 64 1.46 -12.45 0.28
CA GLU A 64 2.04 -13.22 -0.79
C GLU A 64 2.07 -12.38 -2.08
N THR A 65 2.74 -12.87 -3.12
CA THR A 65 2.89 -12.11 -4.39
C THR A 65 1.53 -11.84 -5.04
N GLU A 66 0.58 -12.76 -4.87
CA GLU A 66 -0.77 -12.70 -5.41
C GLU A 66 -1.59 -11.54 -4.84
N ASP A 67 -1.30 -11.08 -3.61
CA ASP A 67 -2.01 -9.93 -3.01
C ASP A 67 -1.70 -8.61 -3.76
N PHE A 68 -0.57 -8.57 -4.47
CA PHE A 68 -0.13 -7.46 -5.30
C PHE A 68 -0.40 -7.67 -6.80
N ALA A 69 -1.06 -8.78 -7.17
CA ALA A 69 -1.35 -9.05 -8.57
C ALA A 69 -2.20 -7.92 -9.19
N GLY A 70 -1.72 -7.42 -10.34
CA GLY A 70 -2.37 -6.32 -11.05
C GLY A 70 -2.10 -4.92 -10.48
N ALA A 71 -1.32 -4.78 -9.40
CA ALA A 71 -0.91 -3.48 -8.91
C ALA A 71 0.10 -2.83 -9.86
N ASP A 72 -0.13 -1.58 -10.25
CA ASP A 72 0.87 -0.74 -10.92
C ASP A 72 1.86 -0.14 -9.91
N VAL A 73 1.34 0.19 -8.72
CA VAL A 73 2.08 0.87 -7.64
C VAL A 73 1.69 0.30 -6.29
N VAL A 74 2.68 0.11 -5.43
CA VAL A 74 2.48 -0.29 -4.03
C VAL A 74 3.07 0.76 -3.10
N PHE A 75 2.26 1.30 -2.21
CA PHE A 75 2.69 2.11 -1.05
C PHE A 75 2.70 1.22 0.19
N HIS A 76 3.87 1.04 0.80
CA HIS A 76 4.03 0.16 1.96
C HIS A 76 4.15 0.97 3.24
N GLU A 77 3.02 1.34 3.84
CA GLU A 77 2.96 2.20 5.04
C GLU A 77 2.71 1.41 6.34
N ALA A 78 2.45 0.11 6.25
CA ALA A 78 2.35 -0.77 7.42
C ALA A 78 3.66 -0.85 8.23
N ALA A 79 4.80 -0.61 7.58
CA ALA A 79 6.11 -0.58 8.23
C ALA A 79 6.28 0.62 9.18
N ASN A 80 5.59 1.75 8.94
CA ASN A 80 5.69 2.93 9.82
C ASN A 80 5.05 2.69 11.19
N VAL A 81 3.99 1.87 11.26
CA VAL A 81 3.42 1.38 12.52
C VAL A 81 4.37 0.37 13.20
N ALA A 82 4.99 -0.51 12.41
CA ALA A 82 5.95 -1.49 12.92
C ALA A 82 7.13 -0.83 13.62
N VAL A 83 7.64 0.32 13.12
CA VAL A 83 8.71 1.10 13.77
C VAL A 83 8.27 1.67 15.13
N GLN A 84 7.03 2.13 15.26
CA GLN A 84 6.53 2.59 16.57
C GLN A 84 6.42 1.43 17.56
N ARG A 85 6.02 0.24 17.07
CA ARG A 85 5.88 -0.97 17.87
C ARG A 85 7.21 -1.67 18.16
N SER A 86 8.22 -1.55 17.30
CA SER A 86 9.52 -2.21 17.47
C SER A 86 10.39 -1.61 18.57
N VAL A 87 10.11 -0.36 18.95
CA VAL A 87 10.65 0.25 20.18
C VAL A 87 10.18 -0.49 21.43
N GLU A 88 9.01 -1.12 21.37
CA GLU A 88 8.40 -1.88 22.47
C GLU A 88 8.61 -3.41 22.33
N ASP A 89 8.73 -3.92 21.10
CA ASP A 89 8.94 -5.34 20.78
C ASP A 89 9.85 -5.54 19.53
N PRO A 90 11.17 -5.74 19.72
CA PRO A 90 12.15 -5.83 18.63
C PRO A 90 11.97 -7.03 17.68
N GLU A 91 11.27 -8.10 18.09
CA GLU A 91 11.11 -9.30 17.25
C GLU A 91 10.11 -9.08 16.10
N PHE A 92 9.22 -8.10 16.22
CA PHE A 92 8.26 -7.70 15.19
C PHE A 92 8.91 -6.96 13.99
N ASP A 93 10.07 -6.33 14.22
CA ASP A 93 10.77 -5.45 13.27
C ASP A 93 11.35 -6.21 12.06
N ALA A 94 11.90 -7.40 12.30
CA ALA A 94 12.65 -8.16 11.29
C ALA A 94 11.80 -8.68 10.12
N ARG A 95 10.47 -8.75 10.26
CA ARG A 95 9.55 -9.29 9.23
C ARG A 95 8.85 -8.20 8.40
N SER A 96 8.86 -6.95 8.84
CA SER A 96 7.98 -5.89 8.29
C SER A 96 8.66 -4.99 7.24
N ASN A 97 9.99 -5.01 7.13
CA ASN A 97 10.77 -3.89 6.60
C ASN A 97 11.43 -4.07 5.22
N VAL A 98 10.98 -5.02 4.40
CA VAL A 98 11.50 -5.18 3.02
C VAL A 98 10.33 -5.09 2.06
N LEU A 99 10.06 -3.90 1.51
CA LEU A 99 9.48 -3.66 0.17
C LEU A 99 9.17 -2.16 -0.03
N GLY A 100 10.22 -1.34 -0.12
CA GLY A 100 10.12 0.02 -0.63
C GLY A 100 10.09 0.03 -2.15
N LEU A 101 8.92 0.30 -2.74
CA LEU A 101 8.69 0.59 -4.16
C LEU A 101 9.21 -0.48 -5.15
N ILE A 102 8.49 -1.59 -5.30
CA ILE A 102 8.58 -2.39 -6.52
C ILE A 102 7.68 -1.74 -7.58
N ARG A 103 8.28 -1.35 -8.72
CA ARG A 103 7.56 -1.23 -9.99
C ARG A 103 7.50 -2.62 -10.60
N PRO A 104 6.37 -3.35 -10.60
CA PRO A 104 6.26 -4.51 -11.45
C PRO A 104 6.28 -3.99 -12.89
N SER A 105 7.40 -4.18 -13.58
CA SER A 105 7.53 -3.85 -14.98
C SER A 105 6.66 -4.80 -15.81
N GLY A 106 5.43 -4.39 -16.11
CA GLY A 106 4.64 -4.91 -17.22
C GLY A 106 5.08 -4.29 -18.55
N PRO A 107 4.94 -4.98 -19.69
CA PRO A 107 5.56 -4.58 -20.96
C PRO A 107 5.05 -3.20 -21.40
N ALA A 108 5.99 -2.33 -21.76
CA ALA A 108 5.68 -1.08 -22.44
C ALA A 108 4.89 -1.42 -23.72
N SER A 109 3.64 -1.01 -23.79
CA SER A 109 2.89 -0.99 -25.03
C SER A 109 3.57 0.04 -25.95
N THR A 110 4.48 -0.41 -26.82
CA THR A 110 4.85 0.34 -28.01
C THR A 110 3.66 0.34 -28.96
N GLY A 111 2.84 1.38 -28.84
CA GLY A 111 1.72 1.67 -29.71
C GLY A 111 2.06 2.81 -30.67
N SER A 112 2.27 2.41 -31.93
CA SER A 112 2.26 3.14 -33.21
C SER A 112 3.26 4.26 -33.49
#